data_AF-A0A8E0VKU5-F1
#
_entry.id   AF-A0A8E0VKU5-F1
#
_cell.length_a   1.000
_cell.length_b   1.000
_cell.length_c   1.000
_cell.angle_alpha   90.00
_cell.angle_beta   90.00
_cell.angle_gamma   90.00
#
_symmetry.space_group_name_H-M   'P 1'
#
loop_
_entity.id
_entity.type
_entity.pdbx_description
1 polymer ?
#
loop_
_entity_poly.entity_id
_entity_poly.type
_entity_poly.pdbx_seq_one_letter_code
_entity_poly.pdbx_strand_id
1 'polypeptide(L)' 'MNIGGDERRSEVALAKELFDSFMSRNLAQLTYPFMEEVDPEALGLKDYRNIVTEPMWLKRSKFRLSREPFVN' A
#
# COMPACT_ATOMS: atom_id res chain seq x y z
N MET A 1 -2.33 -19.32 28.11
CA MET A 1 -2.05 -17.90 27.83
C MET A 1 -1.61 -17.79 26.39
N ASN A 2 -2.44 -17.21 25.52
CA ASN A 2 -2.16 -17.07 24.09
C ASN A 2 -1.59 -15.66 23.86
N ILE A 3 -0.28 -15.51 24.04
CA ILE A 3 0.40 -14.20 24.02
C ILE A 3 0.57 -13.68 22.58
N GLY A 4 0.59 -14.57 21.58
CA GLY A 4 0.86 -14.19 20.18
C GLY A 4 -0.30 -13.56 19.39
N GLY A 5 -1.53 -13.53 19.94
CA GLY A 5 -2.70 -12.95 19.25
C GLY A 5 -2.89 -11.44 19.48
N ASP A 6 -2.24 -10.89 20.50
CA ASP A 6 -2.33 -9.47 20.85
C ASP A 6 -1.26 -8.65 20.10
N GLU A 7 -0.05 -9.20 20.01
CA GLU A 7 1.09 -8.61 19.29
C GLU A 7 0.82 -8.46 17.78
N ARG A 8 0.29 -9.49 17.12
CA ARG A 8 -0.08 -9.43 15.68
C ARG A 8 -1.16 -8.40 15.36
N ARG A 9 -2.10 -8.16 16.29
CA ARG A 9 -3.09 -7.09 16.12
C ARG A 9 -2.44 -5.71 16.23
N SER A 10 -1.39 -5.58 17.04
CA SER A 10 -0.61 -4.33 17.13
C SER A 10 0.22 -4.05 15.87
N GLU A 11 0.81 -5.07 15.23
CA GLU A 11 1.57 -4.90 13.98
C GLU A 11 0.69 -4.44 12.83
N VAL A 12 -0.50 -5.03 12.66
CA VAL A 12 -1.46 -4.62 11.63
C VAL A 12 -1.99 -3.21 11.90
N ALA A 13 -2.22 -2.86 13.17
CA ALA A 13 -2.62 -1.51 13.55
C ALA A 13 -1.51 -0.49 13.22
N LEU A 14 -0.27 -0.78 13.57
CA LEU A 14 0.89 0.06 13.23
C LEU A 14 1.06 0.20 11.72
N ALA A 15 0.95 -0.89 10.97
CA ALA A 15 1.03 -0.86 9.51
C ALA A 15 -0.07 0.05 8.92
N LYS A 16 -1.27 0.03 9.50
CA LYS A 16 -2.36 0.93 9.10
C LYS A 16 -2.04 2.39 9.43
N GLU A 17 -1.49 2.69 10.60
CA GLU A 17 -1.09 4.05 10.98
C GLU A 17 0.02 4.62 10.07
N LEU A 18 1.01 3.80 9.74
CA LEU A 18 2.05 4.15 8.76
C LEU A 18 1.44 4.38 7.37
N PHE A 19 0.52 3.51 6.96
CA PHE A 19 -0.15 3.64 5.68
C PHE A 19 -0.99 4.92 5.59
N ASP A 20 -1.77 5.23 6.64
CA ASP A 20 -2.55 6.47 6.73
C ASP A 20 -1.62 7.70 6.71
N SER A 21 -0.41 7.59 7.29
CA SER A 21 0.62 8.64 7.21
C SER A 21 1.13 8.87 5.78
N PHE A 22 1.36 7.81 5.00
CA PHE A 22 1.75 7.91 3.58
C PHE A 22 0.65 8.56 2.72
N MET A 23 -0.61 8.38 3.09
CA MET A 23 -1.77 8.97 2.42
C MET A 23 -2.05 10.42 2.84
N SER A 24 -1.36 10.93 3.87
CA SER A 24 -1.56 12.28 4.38
C SER A 24 -0.91 13.34 3.48
N ARG A 25 -1.43 14.56 3.53
CA ARG A 25 -0.83 15.71 2.82
C ARG A 25 0.61 16.01 3.26
N ASN A 26 0.99 15.63 4.48
CA ASN A 26 2.31 15.90 5.03
C ASN A 26 3.43 15.19 4.25
N LEU A 27 3.16 13.96 3.78
CA LEU A 27 4.12 13.18 3.00
C LEU A 27 3.88 13.26 1.48
N ALA A 28 2.95 14.09 1.02
CA ALA A 28 2.55 14.14 -0.39
C ALA A 28 3.71 14.40 -1.36
N GLN A 29 4.70 15.20 -0.97
CA GLN A 29 5.89 15.45 -1.80
C GLN A 29 6.72 14.18 -2.05
N LEU A 30 6.67 13.21 -1.15
CA LEU A 30 7.34 11.91 -1.28
C LEU A 30 6.41 10.85 -1.88
N THR A 31 5.10 10.92 -1.59
CA THR A 31 4.17 9.82 -1.91
C THR A 31 3.37 10.02 -3.20
N TYR A 32 3.35 11.22 -3.79
CA TYR A 32 2.57 11.49 -5.01
C TYR A 32 2.78 10.48 -6.16
N PRO A 33 3.99 9.93 -6.43
CA PRO A 33 4.17 8.99 -7.54
C PRO A 33 3.49 7.64 -7.31
N PHE A 34 3.15 7.32 -6.06
CA PHE A 34 2.58 6.03 -5.67
C PHE A 34 1.06 6.10 -5.42
N MET A 35 0.44 7.26 -5.61
CA MET A 35 -0.97 7.47 -5.28
C MET A 35 -1.91 6.73 -6.23
N GLU A 36 -1.57 6.71 -7.52
CA GLU A 36 -2.32 6.08 -8.60
C GLU A 36 -1.54 4.94 -9.23
N GLU A 37 -2.22 4.15 -10.05
CA GLU A 37 -1.56 3.17 -10.91
C GLU A 37 -0.55 3.88 -11.83
N VAL A 38 0.60 3.23 -12.06
CA VAL A 38 1.56 3.70 -13.04
C VAL A 38 0.94 3.58 -14.43
N ASP A 39 0.90 4.67 -15.18
CA ASP A 39 0.54 4.68 -16.60
C ASP A 39 1.83 4.53 -17.44
N PRO A 40 2.15 3.32 -17.93
CA PRO A 40 3.39 3.10 -18.66
C PRO A 40 3.36 3.73 -20.05
N GLU A 41 2.18 3.91 -20.63
CA GLU A 41 2.02 4.47 -21.97
C GLU A 41 2.26 5.98 -21.94
N ALA A 42 1.65 6.68 -20.98
CA ALA A 42 1.89 8.10 -20.78
C ALA A 42 3.36 8.41 -20.42
N LEU A 43 4.04 7.49 -19.74
CA LEU A 43 5.44 7.63 -19.32
C LEU A 43 6.44 7.06 -20.34
N GLY A 44 5.99 6.42 -21.42
CA GLY A 44 6.85 5.80 -22.43
C GLY A 44 7.64 4.58 -21.94
N LEU A 45 7.18 3.90 -20.89
CA LEU A 45 7.81 2.74 -20.27
C LEU A 45 7.38 1.44 -20.98
N LYS A 46 8.09 1.10 -22.06
CA LYS A 46 7.69 0.02 -22.99
C LYS A 46 7.72 -1.39 -22.39
N ASP A 47 8.55 -1.63 -21.40
CA ASP A 47 8.77 -2.92 -20.75
C ASP A 47 8.17 -3.01 -19.34
N TYR A 48 7.50 -1.95 -18.87
CA TYR A 48 6.97 -1.88 -17.51
C TYR A 48 6.12 -3.09 -17.14
N ARG A 49 5.17 -3.47 -18.00
CA ARG A 49 4.26 -4.60 -17.75
C ARG A 49 4.92 -5.97 -17.88
N ASN A 50 6.12 -6.04 -18.47
CA ASN A 50 6.91 -7.27 -18.54
C ASN A 50 7.77 -7.45 -17.28
N ILE A 51 8.19 -6.35 -16.66
CA ILE A 51 9.07 -6.34 -15.47
C ILE A 51 8.24 -6.32 -14.17
N VAL A 52 7.25 -5.43 -14.10
CA VAL A 52 6.37 -5.28 -12.94
C VAL A 52 5.12 -6.11 -13.17
N THR A 53 5.15 -7.35 -12.67
CA THR A 53 4.07 -8.33 -12.88
C THR A 53 2.87 -8.14 -11.95
N GLU A 54 3.10 -7.53 -10.78
CA GLU A 54 2.07 -7.30 -9.74
C GLU A 54 2.00 -5.81 -9.38
N PRO A 55 1.37 -4.97 -10.22
CA PRO A 55 1.32 -3.53 -9.99
C PRO A 55 0.53 -3.19 -8.72
N MET A 56 1.05 -2.23 -7.95
CA MET A 56 0.47 -1.78 -6.68
C MET A 56 0.57 -0.25 -6.57
N TRP A 57 -0.46 0.34 -5.95
CA TRP A 57 -0.51 1.77 -5.65
C TRP A 57 -1.38 2.04 -4.42
N LEU A 58 -1.13 3.17 -3.76
CA LEU A 58 -1.68 3.44 -2.43
C LEU A 58 -3.21 3.53 -2.42
N LYS A 59 -3.85 4.13 -3.43
CA LYS A 59 -5.33 4.18 -3.47
C LYS A 59 -5.97 2.78 -3.58
N ARG A 60 -5.36 1.85 -4.33
CA ARG A 60 -5.81 0.44 -4.38
C ARG A 60 -5.51 -0.29 -3.07
N SER A 61 -4.33 -0.11 -2.49
CA SER A 61 -3.95 -0.75 -1.21
C SER A 61 -4.86 -0.35 -0.05
N LYS A 62 -5.34 0.91 -0.02
CA LYS A 62 -6.31 1.38 0.98
C LYS A 62 -7.58 0.54 1.01
N PHE A 63 -8.09 0.18 -0.16
CA PHE A 63 -9.27 -0.67 -0.29
C PHE A 63 -9.01 -2.11 0.15
N ARG A 64 -7.78 -2.62 -0.02
CA ARG A 64 -7.43 -3.95 0.49
C ARG A 64 -7.35 -3.95 2.02
N LEU A 65 -6.69 -2.97 2.61
CA LEU A 65 -6.56 -2.82 4.06
C LEU A 65 -7.91 -2.66 4.78
N SER A 66 -8.92 -2.09 4.11
CA SER A 66 -10.25 -1.91 4.69
C SER A 66 -11.16 -3.14 4.61
N ARG A 67 -10.87 -4.11 3.73
CA ARG A 67 -11.82 -5.18 3.40
C ARG A 67 -11.61 -6.45 4.21
N GLU A 68 -10.39 -6.78 4.61
CA GLU A 68 -10.10 -7.92 5.49
C GLU A 68 -8.82 -7.63 6.29
N PRO A 69 -8.77 -7.87 7.62
CA PRO A 69 -7.50 -8.03 8.30
C PRO A 69 -6.79 -9.20 7.63
N PHE A 70 -5.49 -9.08 7.33
CA PHE A 70 -4.70 -10.13 6.69
C PHE A 70 -4.98 -11.51 7.32
N VAL A 71 -5.86 -12.31 6.69
CA VAL A 71 -6.21 -13.66 7.13
C VAL A 71 -5.24 -14.59 6.43
N ASN A 72 -4.41 -15.27 7.21
CA ASN A 72 -3.76 -16.53 6.80
C ASN A 72 -4.61 -17.67 7.34
#